data_AF-A0A0D3CNR1-F1
#
_entry.id   AF-A0A0D3CNR1-F1
#
_cell.length_a   1.000
_cell.length_b   1.000
_cell.length_c   1.000
_cell.angle_alpha   90.00
_cell.angle_beta   90.00
_cell.angle_gamma   90.00
#
_symmetry.space_group_name_H-M   'P 1'
#
loop_
_entity.id
_entity.type
_entity.pdbx_description
1 polymer ?
#
loop_
_entity_poly.entity_id
_entity_poly.type
_entity_poly.pdbx_seq_one_letter_code
_entity_poly.pdbx_strand_id
1 'polypeptide(L)'
;MTGIDTGCYNFDCPGFVPINQHFAVGAAAQSVSTLDGRQEQFPATIWMDPHSGHWWLKFSTNLAIGYWPSTLFTHLQNGATEVQWGEEIANKKDQPQHTTTKMGRGNFAQEGWRKASYFRNLEIIDEGEITRPPFGTVYTYMSHESCYNIKPGIHNVWGLCFYYCGPG
;
A
#
# COMPACT_ATOMS: atom_id res chain seq x y z
N MET A 1 -2.30 6.93 -4.96
CA MET A 1 -3.30 7.92 -5.43
C MET A 1 -2.62 9.27 -5.50
N THR A 2 -2.31 9.75 -6.70
CA THR A 2 -1.74 11.09 -6.90
C THR A 2 -2.84 11.99 -7.45
N GLY A 3 -3.10 13.11 -6.77
CA GLY A 3 -4.03 14.15 -7.21
C GLY A 3 -3.41 15.05 -8.28
N ILE A 4 -4.24 15.94 -8.83
CA ILE A 4 -4.01 16.68 -10.10
C ILE A 4 -2.67 17.45 -10.16
N ASP A 5 -2.15 18.03 -9.07
CA ASP A 5 -0.95 18.89 -9.17
C ASP A 5 0.21 18.57 -8.21
N THR A 6 0.02 17.78 -7.15
CA THR A 6 1.12 17.21 -6.35
C THR A 6 0.62 15.95 -5.64
N GLY A 7 1.32 14.83 -5.81
CA GLY A 7 1.07 13.65 -4.97
C GLY A 7 1.45 13.95 -3.52
N CYS A 8 0.52 13.76 -2.59
CA CYS A 8 0.79 13.90 -1.16
C CYS A 8 0.80 12.53 -0.49
N TYR A 9 1.82 12.25 0.32
CA TYR A 9 1.97 10.97 1.01
C TYR A 9 1.36 10.96 2.42
N ASN A 10 1.06 12.13 2.99
CA ASN A 10 0.63 12.31 4.38
C ASN A 10 -0.27 13.57 4.52
N PHE A 11 -0.50 14.04 5.75
CA PHE A 11 -1.31 15.24 6.03
C PHE A 11 -0.60 16.57 5.80
N ASP A 12 0.65 16.57 5.30
CA ASP A 12 1.38 17.82 5.03
C ASP A 12 0.77 18.60 3.86
N CYS A 13 -0.12 17.96 3.09
CA CYS A 13 -0.92 18.58 2.06
C CYS A 13 -2.41 18.29 2.28
N PRO A 14 -3.30 19.25 1.98
CA PRO A 14 -4.73 19.02 2.03
C PRO A 14 -5.12 17.98 0.98
N GLY A 15 -5.97 17.03 1.37
CA GLY A 15 -6.53 16.06 0.44
C GLY A 15 -7.20 14.86 1.10
N PHE A 16 -6.71 14.43 2.26
CA PHE A 16 -7.42 13.44 3.07
C PHE A 16 -8.21 14.11 4.17
N VAL A 17 -9.46 13.71 4.34
CA VAL A 17 -10.34 14.15 5.42
C VAL A 17 -10.40 13.03 6.47
N PRO A 18 -9.66 13.15 7.59
CA PRO A 18 -9.74 12.17 8.66
C PRO A 18 -11.08 12.30 9.39
N ILE A 19 -11.72 11.16 9.66
CA ILE A 19 -12.95 11.11 10.48
C ILE A 19 -12.71 10.44 11.84
N ASN A 20 -11.54 9.82 12.01
CA ASN A 20 -11.13 9.15 13.23
C ASN A 20 -9.85 9.79 13.77
N GLN A 21 -9.81 10.09 15.07
CA GLN A 21 -8.67 10.71 15.72
C GLN A 21 -7.69 9.71 16.36
N HIS A 22 -8.05 8.42 16.41
CA HIS A 22 -7.18 7.38 16.97
C HIS A 22 -6.05 6.97 16.01
N PHE A 23 -6.21 7.22 14.72
CA PHE A 23 -5.26 6.83 13.69
C PHE A 23 -5.02 7.98 12.74
N ALA A 24 -3.75 8.30 12.52
CA ALA A 24 -3.32 9.32 11.57
C ALA A 24 -2.52 8.67 10.45
N VAL A 25 -2.87 8.98 9.20
CA VAL A 25 -2.07 8.60 8.03
C VAL A 25 -0.71 9.29 8.15
N GLY A 26 0.36 8.52 8.04
CA GLY A 26 1.74 9.00 8.27
C GLY A 26 2.22 8.93 9.72
N ALA A 27 1.38 8.54 10.68
CA ALA A 27 1.83 8.28 12.05
C ALA A 27 2.59 6.94 12.15
N ALA A 28 3.52 6.88 13.10
CA ALA A 28 4.23 5.65 13.42
C ALA A 28 3.28 4.58 13.98
N ALA A 29 3.44 3.34 13.53
CA ALA A 29 2.70 2.21 14.08
C ALA A 29 3.10 1.97 15.55
N GLN A 30 2.10 1.71 16.40
CA GLN A 30 2.34 1.44 17.83
C GLN A 30 3.08 0.12 18.08
N SER A 31 2.88 -0.86 17.20
CA SER A 31 3.56 -2.16 17.23
C SER A 31 4.11 -2.48 15.86
N VAL A 32 5.29 -3.09 15.85
CA VAL A 32 5.97 -3.57 14.64
C VAL A 32 6.40 -5.02 14.81
N SER A 33 6.52 -5.74 13.69
CA SER A 33 6.98 -7.12 13.67
C SER A 33 8.38 -7.24 14.31
N THR A 34 8.74 -8.43 14.81
CA THR A 34 10.11 -8.79 15.24
C THR A 34 10.72 -9.88 14.34
N LEU A 35 12.06 -9.90 14.23
CA LEU A 35 12.77 -10.92 13.45
C LEU A 35 12.51 -12.30 14.04
N ASP A 36 12.15 -13.26 13.19
CA ASP A 36 11.82 -14.64 13.58
C ASP A 36 10.71 -14.78 14.66
N GLY A 37 10.00 -13.70 14.96
CA GLY A 37 9.03 -13.62 16.05
C GLY A 37 7.66 -13.12 15.61
N ARG A 38 7.07 -12.25 16.43
CA ARG A 38 5.71 -11.73 16.24
C ARG A 38 5.62 -10.96 14.92
N GLN A 39 4.59 -11.25 14.14
CA GLN A 39 4.30 -10.52 12.90
C GLN A 39 3.09 -9.63 13.14
N GLU A 40 3.27 -8.34 12.89
CA GLU A 40 2.20 -7.34 12.91
C GLU A 40 1.66 -7.13 11.50
N GLN A 41 0.37 -6.81 11.43
CA GLN A 41 -0.35 -6.67 10.17
C GLN A 41 -1.37 -5.55 10.28
N PHE A 42 -1.54 -4.84 9.17
CA PHE A 42 -2.47 -3.72 9.06
C PHE A 42 -3.41 -4.00 7.88
N PRO A 43 -4.58 -4.61 8.12
CA PRO A 43 -5.56 -4.81 7.06
C PRO A 43 -6.07 -3.45 6.62
N ALA A 44 -5.83 -3.10 5.35
CA ALA A 44 -6.26 -1.83 4.77
C ALA A 44 -7.18 -2.09 3.58
N THR A 45 -8.24 -1.32 3.50
CA THR A 45 -9.15 -1.32 2.34
C THR A 45 -9.34 0.10 1.87
N ILE A 46 -9.16 0.28 0.57
CA ILE A 46 -9.49 1.51 -0.14
C ILE A 46 -10.63 1.18 -1.09
N TRP A 47 -11.71 1.96 -1.06
CA TRP A 47 -12.84 1.77 -1.95
C TRP A 47 -13.46 3.09 -2.35
N MET A 48 -14.07 3.15 -3.52
CA MET A 48 -14.85 4.31 -3.94
C MET A 48 -16.29 4.12 -3.47
N ASP A 49 -16.84 5.09 -2.74
CA ASP A 49 -18.26 5.11 -2.41
C ASP A 49 -19.06 5.50 -3.66
N PRO A 50 -19.95 4.64 -4.18
CA PRO A 50 -20.70 4.93 -5.41
C PRO A 50 -21.69 6.09 -5.25
N HIS A 51 -22.07 6.45 -4.01
CA HIS A 51 -23.00 7.55 -3.77
C HIS A 51 -22.32 8.92 -3.79
N SER A 52 -21.22 9.10 -3.04
CA SER A 52 -20.48 10.37 -2.98
C SER A 52 -19.34 10.50 -3.99
N GLY A 53 -18.91 9.38 -4.59
CA GLY A 53 -17.68 9.27 -5.38
C GLY A 53 -16.38 9.42 -4.58
N HIS A 54 -16.47 9.57 -3.25
CA HIS A 54 -15.30 9.72 -2.40
C HIS A 54 -14.53 8.40 -2.30
N TRP A 55 -13.20 8.48 -2.25
CA TRP A 55 -12.36 7.33 -2.02
C TRP A 55 -12.12 7.19 -0.52
N TRP A 56 -12.61 6.11 0.08
CA TRP A 56 -12.53 5.87 1.50
C TRP A 56 -11.34 4.97 1.85
N LEU A 57 -10.79 5.19 3.04
CA LEU A 57 -9.79 4.33 3.68
C LEU A 57 -10.36 3.81 4.99
N LYS A 58 -10.30 2.48 5.17
CA LYS A 58 -10.54 1.83 6.46
C LYS A 58 -9.41 0.88 6.81
N PHE A 59 -9.20 0.73 8.11
CA PHE A 59 -8.45 -0.38 8.65
C PHE A 59 -9.41 -1.41 9.25
N SER A 60 -9.08 -2.69 9.11
CA SER A 60 -9.94 -3.78 9.57
C SER A 60 -11.38 -3.65 9.02
N THR A 61 -12.32 -4.47 9.51
CA THR A 61 -13.69 -4.46 8.97
C THR A 61 -14.45 -3.17 9.29
N ASN A 62 -14.24 -2.60 10.48
CA ASN A 62 -15.15 -1.59 11.05
C ASN A 62 -14.47 -0.27 11.47
N LEU A 63 -13.22 -0.03 11.08
CA LEU A 63 -12.50 1.18 11.47
C LEU A 63 -12.24 2.08 10.25
N ALA A 64 -13.24 2.88 9.90
CA ALA A 64 -13.06 3.92 8.91
C ALA A 64 -12.08 4.99 9.44
N ILE A 65 -11.09 5.34 8.61
CA ILE A 65 -10.03 6.29 8.96
C ILE A 65 -10.38 7.67 8.41
N GLY A 66 -10.90 7.71 7.18
CA GLY A 66 -11.21 8.94 6.46
C GLY A 66 -11.38 8.68 4.98
N TYR A 67 -11.43 9.76 4.21
CA TYR A 67 -11.65 9.70 2.77
C TYR A 67 -10.91 10.81 2.02
N TRP A 68 -10.64 10.56 0.75
CA TRP A 68 -10.24 11.56 -0.23
C TRP A 68 -11.49 12.02 -0.99
N PRO A 69 -11.83 13.32 -0.97
CA PRO A 69 -12.92 13.86 -1.77
C PRO A 69 -12.76 13.55 -3.25
N SER A 70 -13.87 13.23 -3.92
CA SER A 70 -13.91 12.92 -5.36
C SER A 70 -13.32 14.04 -6.23
N THR A 71 -13.45 15.29 -5.78
CA THR A 71 -12.93 16.48 -6.48
C THR A 71 -11.41 16.50 -6.64
N LEU A 72 -10.67 15.66 -5.91
CA LEU A 72 -9.22 15.55 -6.05
C LEU A 72 -8.77 14.74 -7.27
N PHE A 73 -9.70 13.97 -7.84
CA PHE A 73 -9.39 13.04 -8.91
C PHE A 73 -10.13 13.42 -10.18
N THR A 74 -9.42 13.41 -11.30
CA THR A 74 -9.99 13.48 -12.65
C THR A 74 -10.12 12.08 -13.25
N HIS A 75 -9.07 11.26 -13.10
CA HIS A 75 -8.99 9.94 -13.72
C HIS A 75 -9.58 8.81 -12.85
N LEU A 76 -9.80 9.04 -11.56
CA LEU A 76 -10.38 8.06 -10.63
C LEU A 76 -11.84 8.34 -10.26
N GLN A 77 -12.53 9.22 -11.01
CA GLN A 77 -13.92 9.60 -10.73
C GLN A 77 -14.91 8.44 -10.92
N ASN A 78 -14.58 7.50 -11.81
CA ASN A 78 -15.45 6.38 -12.18
C ASN A 78 -14.83 5.04 -11.78
N GLY A 79 -14.00 5.03 -10.74
CA GLY A 79 -13.22 3.86 -10.33
C GLY A 79 -11.80 3.85 -10.91
N ALA A 80 -11.07 2.78 -10.61
CA ALA A 80 -9.69 2.58 -11.03
C ALA A 80 -9.60 1.51 -12.11
N THR A 81 -8.77 1.74 -13.13
CA THR A 81 -8.43 0.75 -14.17
C THR A 81 -7.12 0.01 -13.88
N GLU A 82 -6.32 0.52 -12.94
CA GLU A 82 -5.07 -0.09 -12.48
C GLU A 82 -4.99 0.02 -10.95
N VAL A 83 -4.56 -1.06 -10.31
CA VAL A 83 -4.34 -1.13 -8.86
C VAL A 83 -2.94 -1.65 -8.62
N GLN A 84 -2.20 -0.95 -7.76
CA GLN A 84 -0.82 -1.27 -7.42
C GLN A 84 -0.67 -1.43 -5.90
N TRP A 85 0.10 -2.43 -5.50
CA TRP A 85 0.54 -2.64 -4.13
C TRP A 85 2.06 -2.66 -4.12
N GLY A 86 2.66 -2.01 -3.13
CA GLY A 86 4.11 -1.96 -3.03
C GLY A 86 4.59 -0.93 -2.02
N GLU A 87 5.89 -0.66 -2.08
CA GLU A 87 6.58 0.36 -1.31
C GLU A 87 7.48 1.17 -2.25
N GLU A 88 7.76 2.42 -1.89
CA GLU A 88 8.61 3.33 -2.65
C GLU A 88 9.71 3.89 -1.74
N ILE A 89 10.94 3.94 -2.24
CA ILE A 89 12.04 4.69 -1.59
C ILE A 89 12.30 5.93 -2.42
N ALA A 90 12.07 7.10 -1.82
CA ALA A 90 12.31 8.39 -2.47
C ALA A 90 13.53 9.09 -1.88
N ASN A 91 14.46 9.52 -2.73
CA ASN A 91 15.58 10.39 -2.36
C ASN A 91 15.43 11.75 -3.04
N LYS A 92 15.11 12.79 -2.26
CA LYS A 92 14.83 14.15 -2.76
C LYS A 92 16.07 15.07 -2.79
N LYS A 93 17.29 14.54 -2.71
CA LYS A 93 18.52 15.35 -2.78
C LYS A 93 18.87 15.73 -4.21
N ASP A 94 19.52 16.89 -4.40
CA ASP A 94 19.88 17.48 -5.71
C ASP A 94 20.77 16.59 -6.60
N GLN A 95 21.39 15.54 -6.02
CA GLN A 95 22.08 14.46 -6.73
C GLN A 95 21.64 13.12 -6.14
N PRO A 96 20.53 12.54 -6.62
CA PRO A 96 19.98 11.33 -6.03
C PRO A 96 20.85 10.13 -6.40
N GLN A 97 21.85 9.84 -5.57
CA GLN A 97 22.49 8.53 -5.55
C GLN A 97 21.53 7.50 -4.95
N HIS A 98 21.71 6.23 -5.33
CA HIS A 98 21.01 5.13 -4.69
C HIS A 98 21.26 5.17 -3.18
N THR A 99 20.20 5.09 -2.39
CA THR A 99 20.30 5.19 -0.93
C THR A 99 20.51 3.81 -0.32
N THR A 100 21.28 3.73 0.76
CA THR A 100 21.37 2.54 1.64
C THR A 100 20.18 2.44 2.61
N THR A 101 19.06 3.10 2.28
CA THR A 101 17.83 3.07 3.08
C THR A 101 17.23 1.69 2.96
N LYS A 102 16.96 1.05 4.10
CA LYS A 102 16.33 -0.27 4.10
C LYS A 102 14.85 -0.14 3.70
N MET A 103 14.42 -0.94 2.73
CA MET A 103 13.01 -1.15 2.42
C MET A 103 12.46 -2.27 3.29
N GLY A 104 11.30 -2.05 3.91
CA GLY A 104 10.73 -2.94 4.91
C GLY A 104 11.73 -3.30 6.03
N ARG A 105 12.15 -4.56 6.09
CA ARG A 105 13.15 -5.09 7.04
C ARG A 105 14.60 -4.83 6.65
N GLY A 106 14.89 -4.66 5.37
CA GLY A 106 16.26 -4.65 4.86
C GLY A 106 16.84 -6.02 4.45
N ASN A 107 16.11 -7.11 4.67
CA ASN A 107 16.46 -8.48 4.25
C ASN A 107 15.81 -8.78 2.91
N PHE A 108 16.44 -9.48 1.98
CA PHE A 108 15.81 -9.73 0.67
C PHE A 108 14.52 -10.56 0.77
N ALA A 109 13.60 -10.36 -0.17
CA ALA A 109 12.27 -10.97 -0.18
C ALA A 109 12.29 -12.51 -0.16
N GLN A 110 13.38 -13.13 -0.62
CA GLN A 110 13.57 -14.58 -0.63
C GLN A 110 13.59 -15.18 0.78
N GLU A 111 13.97 -14.41 1.80
CA GLU A 111 14.00 -14.88 3.18
C GLU A 111 12.60 -15.18 3.75
N GLY A 112 11.56 -14.56 3.17
CA GLY A 112 10.17 -14.95 3.39
C GLY A 112 9.63 -14.69 4.80
N TRP A 113 8.71 -15.54 5.25
CA TRP A 113 7.94 -15.36 6.47
C TRP A 113 8.83 -15.10 7.70
N ARG A 114 8.48 -14.06 8.48
CA ARG A 114 9.20 -13.56 9.68
C ARG A 114 10.54 -12.87 9.43
N LYS A 115 11.02 -12.83 8.19
CA LYS A 115 12.31 -12.21 7.83
C LYS A 115 12.16 -11.09 6.81
N ALA A 116 11.23 -11.22 5.87
CA ALA A 116 10.85 -10.20 4.90
C ALA A 116 9.47 -9.58 5.22
N SER A 117 9.25 -8.36 4.72
CA SER A 117 7.94 -7.73 4.69
C SER A 117 7.08 -8.35 3.59
N TYR A 118 5.76 -8.27 3.73
CA TYR A 118 4.83 -8.89 2.78
C TYR A 118 3.51 -8.14 2.65
N PHE A 119 2.91 -8.26 1.48
CA PHE A 119 1.48 -8.06 1.28
C PHE A 119 0.82 -9.42 1.07
N ARG A 120 -0.36 -9.59 1.63
CA ARG A 120 -1.13 -10.83 1.58
C ARG A 120 -2.62 -10.53 1.44
N ASN A 121 -3.40 -11.49 0.98
CA ASN A 121 -4.84 -11.32 0.76
C ASN A 121 -5.10 -10.13 -0.18
N LEU A 122 -4.37 -10.10 -1.30
CA LEU A 122 -4.55 -9.07 -2.31
C LEU A 122 -5.87 -9.28 -3.04
N GLU A 123 -6.75 -8.29 -2.93
CA GLU A 123 -8.10 -8.31 -3.47
C GLU A 123 -8.45 -6.91 -4.00
N ILE A 124 -9.39 -6.86 -4.93
CA ILE A 124 -9.99 -5.64 -5.45
C ILE A 124 -11.49 -5.65 -5.18
N ILE A 125 -12.08 -4.46 -5.10
CA ILE A 125 -13.54 -4.27 -5.05
C ILE A 125 -13.96 -3.84 -6.44
N ASP A 126 -14.87 -4.60 -7.05
CA ASP A 126 -15.37 -4.31 -8.39
C ASP A 126 -16.53 -3.29 -8.37
N GLU A 127 -17.04 -2.98 -9.56
CA GLU A 127 -18.16 -2.06 -9.75
C GLU A 127 -19.48 -2.51 -9.09
N GLY A 128 -19.61 -3.81 -8.77
CA GLY A 128 -20.74 -4.36 -8.03
C GLY A 128 -20.55 -4.35 -6.51
N GLU A 129 -19.51 -3.66 -6.02
CA GLU A 129 -19.08 -3.66 -4.62
C GLU A 129 -18.70 -5.06 -4.09
N ILE A 130 -18.28 -5.96 -4.99
CA ILE A 130 -17.90 -7.33 -4.67
C ILE A 130 -16.38 -7.41 -4.55
N THR A 131 -15.92 -7.85 -3.37
CA THR A 131 -14.50 -8.17 -3.16
C THR A 131 -14.12 -9.46 -3.90
N ARG A 132 -13.04 -9.41 -4.68
CA ARG A 132 -12.56 -10.56 -5.47
C ARG A 132 -11.05 -10.50 -5.69
N PRO A 133 -10.41 -11.63 -6.07
CA PRO A 133 -9.02 -11.62 -6.50
C PRO A 133 -8.79 -10.69 -7.70
N PRO A 134 -7.61 -10.05 -7.81
CA PRO A 134 -7.24 -9.27 -8.99
C PRO A 134 -7.33 -10.13 -10.26
N PHE A 135 -7.83 -9.54 -11.33
CA PHE A 135 -7.95 -10.17 -12.64
C PHE A 135 -7.27 -9.33 -13.72
N GLY A 136 -7.01 -9.92 -14.88
CA GLY A 136 -6.24 -9.29 -15.96
C GLY A 136 -4.73 -9.52 -15.84
N THR A 137 -3.93 -8.57 -16.33
CA THR A 137 -2.47 -8.68 -16.33
C THR A 137 -1.91 -8.32 -14.95
N VAL A 138 -1.41 -9.33 -14.24
CA VAL A 138 -0.68 -9.15 -12.98
C VAL A 138 0.81 -9.25 -13.27
N TYR A 139 1.57 -8.20 -12.93
CA TYR A 139 3.01 -8.15 -13.12
C TYR A 139 3.69 -7.52 -11.90
N THR A 140 4.98 -7.79 -11.73
CA THR A 140 5.83 -7.16 -10.71
C THR A 140 6.75 -6.15 -11.36
N TYR A 141 6.98 -5.02 -10.69
CA TYR A 141 7.92 -4.00 -11.12
C TYR A 141 8.90 -3.68 -10.00
N MET A 142 10.18 -3.59 -10.32
CA MET A 142 11.24 -3.17 -9.41
C MET A 142 12.28 -2.36 -10.18
N SER A 143 12.71 -1.24 -9.62
CA SER A 143 13.67 -0.35 -10.28
C SER A 143 15.09 -0.90 -10.25
N HIS A 144 15.52 -1.48 -9.12
CA HIS A 144 16.85 -2.06 -8.90
C HIS A 144 16.77 -3.34 -8.06
N GLU A 145 16.62 -4.49 -8.73
CA GLU A 145 16.44 -5.80 -8.07
C GLU A 145 17.57 -6.16 -7.09
N SER A 146 18.80 -5.77 -7.38
CA SER A 146 19.95 -6.03 -6.52
C SER A 146 19.90 -5.26 -5.18
N CYS A 147 19.09 -4.22 -5.09
CA CYS A 147 18.97 -3.39 -3.89
C CYS A 147 17.66 -3.68 -3.16
N TYR A 148 16.56 -3.81 -3.91
CA TYR A 148 15.23 -4.15 -3.42
C TYR A 148 14.56 -5.12 -4.38
N ASN A 149 14.02 -6.22 -3.87
CA ASN A 149 13.38 -7.21 -4.71
C ASN A 149 12.00 -7.63 -4.20
N ILE A 150 11.25 -8.23 -5.12
CA ILE A 150 9.90 -8.73 -4.88
C ILE A 150 9.90 -10.23 -5.19
N LYS A 151 9.25 -11.00 -4.32
CA LYS A 151 8.99 -12.43 -4.52
C LYS A 151 7.47 -12.65 -4.54
N PRO A 152 6.84 -12.69 -5.73
CA PRO A 152 5.41 -12.99 -5.84
C PRO A 152 5.14 -14.46 -5.49
N GLY A 153 3.92 -14.74 -5.05
CA GLY A 153 3.47 -16.09 -4.73
C GLY A 153 1.97 -16.21 -4.56
N ILE A 154 1.48 -17.44 -4.64
CA ILE A 154 0.10 -17.80 -4.32
C ILE A 154 0.14 -18.75 -3.14
N HIS A 155 -0.55 -18.39 -2.06
CA HIS A 155 -0.64 -19.20 -0.85
C HIS A 155 -2.09 -19.68 -0.67
N ASN A 156 -2.26 -20.93 -0.24
CA ASN A 156 -3.59 -21.55 -0.06
C ASN A 156 -4.51 -20.76 0.88
N VAL A 157 -3.96 -20.10 1.90
CA VAL A 157 -4.72 -19.30 2.87
C VAL A 157 -4.70 -17.80 2.54
N TRP A 158 -3.65 -17.30 1.89
CA TRP A 158 -3.50 -15.85 1.66
C TRP A 158 -3.91 -15.41 0.26
N GLY A 159 -4.25 -16.34 -0.62
CA GLY A 159 -4.46 -16.06 -2.03
C GLY A 159 -3.20 -15.48 -2.66
N LEU A 160 -3.37 -14.46 -3.50
CA LEU A 160 -2.29 -13.72 -4.10
C LEU A 160 -1.54 -12.90 -3.03
N CYS A 161 -0.23 -13.06 -2.99
CA CYS A 161 0.64 -12.42 -2.01
C CYS A 161 2.02 -12.17 -2.61
N PHE A 162 2.82 -11.32 -1.97
CA PHE A 162 4.23 -11.19 -2.29
C PHE A 162 5.03 -10.76 -1.08
N TYR A 163 6.28 -11.20 -1.04
CA TYR A 163 7.29 -10.61 -0.16
C TYR A 163 7.99 -9.47 -0.90
N TYR A 164 8.38 -8.43 -0.18
CA TYR A 164 9.17 -7.32 -0.68
C TYR A 164 10.11 -6.87 0.44
N CYS A 165 11.32 -6.45 0.08
CA CYS A 165 12.29 -5.78 0.97
C CYS A 165 13.62 -5.56 0.21
N GLY A 166 14.56 -4.87 0.86
CA GLY A 166 15.97 -4.98 0.54
C GLY A 166 16.85 -3.97 1.30
N PRO A 167 18.17 -4.21 1.37
CA PRO A 167 19.09 -3.44 2.20
C PRO A 167 19.41 -2.03 1.65
N GLY A 168 19.15 -1.78 0.36
CA GLY A 168 19.47 -0.54 -0.33
C GLY A 168 20.82 -0.52 -1.05
#